data_AF-X1U2V3-F1
#
_entry.id   AF-X1U2V3-F1
#
_cell.length_a   1.000
_cell.length_b   1.000
_cell.length_c   1.000
_cell.angle_alpha   90.00
_cell.angle_beta   90.00
_cell.angle_gamma   90.00
#
_symmetry.space_group_name_H-M   'P 1'
#
loop_
_entity.id
_entity.type
_entity.pdbx_description
1 polymer ?
#
loop_
_entity_poly.entity_id
_entity_poly.type
_entity_poly.pdbx_seq_one_letter_code
_entity_poly.pdbx_strand_id
1 'polypeptide(L)'
;VQALAKSGTKLLITVDCGVTAFSSAELAGQLGLDLIITDHHQPEPQLPKAVAIVHPAMEKSYPNQDSSGSMVAFKLAWAMANEFNAGRKLEPALREFMLNATSLAAMGTVADIVDLRGENRILTSYGLKTLPQCKLSGIQALIATAGLTGQGLDTFHIGFRLAPMLNAAGRMGHARLAVELLTSSSQIRSMQIAEYLKEQNGRRQQCERKIFEQACRMIAEYGLNHPDRKAIVLASQNWHTGVIGIVASRIVEKFYRPTIMINTGPADGIA
;
A
#
# COMPACT_ATOMS: atom_id res chain seq x y z
N VAL A 1 11.32 5.24 15.11
CA VAL A 1 11.59 4.55 16.40
C VAL A 1 11.84 5.51 17.56
N GLN A 2 12.86 6.39 17.53
CA GLN A 2 13.18 7.30 18.66
C GLN A 2 12.00 8.17 19.13
N ALA A 3 11.25 8.75 18.21
CA ALA A 3 10.07 9.55 18.55
C ALA A 3 9.01 8.74 19.31
N LEU A 4 8.77 7.49 18.89
CA LEU A 4 7.83 6.57 19.55
C LEU A 4 8.31 6.17 20.94
N ALA A 5 9.62 5.92 21.10
CA ALA A 5 10.20 5.63 22.41
C ALA A 5 10.04 6.82 23.37
N LYS A 6 10.32 8.04 22.90
CA LYS A 6 10.15 9.28 23.67
C LYS A 6 8.70 9.53 24.07
N SER A 7 7.72 9.08 23.28
CA SER A 7 6.30 9.17 23.63
C SER A 7 5.84 8.07 24.59
N GLY A 8 6.74 7.23 25.10
CA GLY A 8 6.42 6.17 26.06
C GLY A 8 5.89 4.87 25.44
N THR A 9 5.97 4.72 24.11
CA THR A 9 5.56 3.49 23.43
C THR A 9 6.38 2.31 23.93
N LYS A 10 5.71 1.20 24.28
CA LYS A 10 6.35 -0.04 24.76
C LYS A 10 6.34 -1.17 23.74
N LEU A 11 5.32 -1.19 22.88
CA LEU A 11 5.15 -2.17 21.82
C LEU A 11 5.04 -1.45 20.48
N LEU A 12 5.87 -1.84 19.53
CA LEU A 12 5.83 -1.41 18.14
C LEU A 12 5.44 -2.59 17.27
N ILE A 13 4.31 -2.47 16.56
CA ILE A 13 3.88 -3.44 15.55
C ILE A 13 4.03 -2.78 14.19
N THR A 14 4.87 -3.35 13.31
CA THR A 14 4.95 -2.88 11.93
C THR A 14 3.91 -3.59 11.08
N VAL A 15 3.44 -2.91 10.03
CA VAL A 15 2.55 -3.47 9.01
C VAL A 15 3.14 -3.14 7.66
N ASP A 16 3.24 -4.15 6.80
CA ASP A 16 3.71 -4.01 5.42
C ASP A 16 5.15 -3.49 5.31
N CYS A 17 5.95 -3.69 6.35
CA CYS A 17 7.34 -3.28 6.42
C CYS A 17 8.06 -3.91 7.61
N GLY A 18 9.39 -3.82 7.61
CA GLY A 18 10.23 -4.10 8.76
C GLY A 18 11.15 -5.29 8.61
N VAL A 19 10.89 -6.23 7.69
CA VAL A 19 11.69 -7.46 7.55
C VAL A 19 13.14 -7.23 7.12
N THR A 20 13.43 -6.06 6.52
CA THR A 20 14.79 -5.62 6.15
C THR A 20 15.29 -4.44 6.99
N ALA A 21 14.54 -4.02 8.02
CA ALA A 21 14.82 -2.82 8.79
C ALA A 21 15.74 -3.06 10.00
N PHE A 22 16.91 -3.68 9.78
CA PHE A 22 17.82 -4.14 10.84
C PHE A 22 18.21 -3.06 11.84
N SER A 23 18.63 -1.88 11.36
CA SER A 23 19.06 -0.77 12.22
C SER A 23 17.92 -0.21 13.06
N SER A 24 16.71 -0.12 12.48
CA SER A 24 15.51 0.31 13.20
C SER A 24 15.10 -0.71 14.27
N ALA A 25 15.25 -2.00 13.97
CA ALA A 25 14.92 -3.08 14.88
C ALA A 25 15.88 -3.14 16.08
N GLU A 26 17.17 -3.02 15.83
CA GLU A 26 18.18 -2.93 16.90
C GLU A 26 17.95 -1.71 17.79
N LEU A 27 17.68 -0.54 17.19
CA LEU A 27 17.37 0.67 17.91
C LEU A 27 16.10 0.54 18.77
N ALA A 28 15.08 -0.19 18.30
CA ALA A 28 13.88 -0.46 19.09
C ALA A 28 14.23 -1.23 20.38
N GLY A 29 15.03 -2.30 20.25
CA GLY A 29 15.51 -3.07 21.40
C GLY A 29 16.36 -2.24 22.38
N GLN A 30 17.29 -1.41 21.87
CA GLN A 30 18.12 -0.52 22.70
C GLN A 30 17.30 0.48 23.50
N LEU A 31 16.16 0.92 22.95
CA LEU A 31 15.25 1.86 23.59
C LEU A 31 14.19 1.16 24.48
N GLY A 32 14.25 -0.16 24.60
CA GLY A 32 13.33 -0.96 25.41
C GLY A 32 11.92 -1.08 24.82
N LEU A 33 11.80 -1.08 23.48
CA LEU A 33 10.55 -1.37 22.78
C LEU A 33 10.53 -2.82 22.34
N ASP A 34 9.44 -3.51 22.64
CA ASP A 34 9.12 -4.78 22.00
C ASP A 34 8.72 -4.51 20.55
N LEU A 35 9.37 -5.18 19.61
CA LEU A 35 9.10 -5.03 18.17
C LEU A 35 8.46 -6.31 17.62
N ILE A 36 7.24 -6.19 17.10
CA ILE A 36 6.59 -7.22 16.29
C ILE A 36 6.61 -6.75 14.84
N ILE A 37 7.11 -7.60 13.94
CA ILE A 37 7.13 -7.31 12.51
C ILE A 37 6.00 -8.07 11.82
N THR A 38 5.16 -7.36 11.08
CA THR A 38 4.21 -8.00 10.13
C THR A 38 4.50 -7.48 8.73
N ASP A 39 4.94 -8.37 7.86
CA ASP A 39 5.49 -8.01 6.54
C ASP A 39 5.33 -9.17 5.55
N HIS A 40 5.56 -8.88 4.27
CA HIS A 40 5.49 -9.83 3.17
C HIS A 40 6.61 -9.65 2.12
N HIS A 41 7.39 -8.58 2.22
CA HIS A 41 8.50 -8.31 1.31
C HIS A 41 9.58 -9.40 1.39
N GLN A 42 10.37 -9.58 0.32
CA GLN A 42 11.43 -10.61 0.32
C GLN A 42 12.38 -10.45 1.52
N PRO A 43 12.44 -11.43 2.45
CA PRO A 43 13.36 -11.36 3.58
C PRO A 43 14.80 -11.57 3.11
N GLU A 44 15.72 -10.98 3.86
CA GLU A 44 17.15 -11.27 3.74
C GLU A 44 17.50 -12.62 4.43
N PRO A 45 18.70 -13.19 4.18
CA PRO A 45 19.13 -14.43 4.83
C PRO A 45 19.18 -14.33 6.37
N GLN A 46 19.43 -13.13 6.89
CA GLN A 46 19.34 -12.82 8.32
C GLN A 46 18.06 -12.06 8.58
N LEU A 47 17.48 -12.25 9.76
CA LEU A 47 16.26 -11.56 10.18
C LEU A 47 16.58 -10.46 11.21
N PRO A 48 15.84 -9.34 11.19
CA PRO A 48 15.98 -8.28 12.18
C PRO A 48 15.61 -8.78 13.58
N LYS A 49 16.22 -8.18 14.61
CA LYS A 49 15.90 -8.50 16.01
C LYS A 49 14.50 -7.98 16.36
N ALA A 50 13.56 -8.90 16.52
CA ALA A 50 12.17 -8.63 16.88
C ALA A 50 11.68 -9.69 17.86
N VAL A 51 10.71 -9.36 18.71
CA VAL A 51 10.09 -10.36 19.63
C VAL A 51 9.24 -11.36 18.86
N ALA A 52 8.71 -10.96 17.71
CA ALA A 52 8.02 -11.84 16.77
C ALA A 52 8.11 -11.29 15.35
N ILE A 53 8.16 -12.19 14.36
CA ILE A 53 8.07 -11.87 12.93
C ILE A 53 6.94 -12.72 12.35
N VAL A 54 5.88 -12.06 11.89
CA VAL A 54 4.73 -12.67 11.22
C VAL A 54 4.88 -12.40 9.73
N HIS A 55 5.28 -13.43 8.99
CA HIS A 55 5.60 -13.29 7.57
C HIS A 55 5.40 -14.63 6.83
N PRO A 56 4.79 -14.65 5.63
CA PRO A 56 4.54 -15.88 4.85
C PRO A 56 5.78 -16.77 4.65
N ALA A 57 6.91 -16.15 4.28
CA ALA A 57 8.20 -16.81 4.10
C ALA A 57 8.84 -17.42 5.36
N MET A 58 8.30 -17.22 6.56
CA MET A 58 8.84 -17.86 7.78
C MET A 58 8.58 -19.36 7.81
N GLU A 59 7.53 -19.81 7.14
CA GLU A 59 7.16 -21.21 7.08
C GLU A 59 7.03 -21.66 5.62
N LYS A 60 7.98 -22.47 5.14
CA LYS A 60 7.97 -22.94 3.74
C LYS A 60 6.75 -23.82 3.40
N SER A 61 6.17 -24.50 4.39
CA SER A 61 4.96 -25.32 4.24
C SER A 61 3.69 -24.49 4.12
N TYR A 62 3.73 -23.20 4.47
CA TYR A 62 2.57 -22.34 4.36
C TYR A 62 2.20 -22.11 2.87
N PRO A 63 0.97 -22.45 2.45
CA PRO A 63 0.64 -22.53 1.03
C PRO A 63 0.46 -21.18 0.34
N ASN A 64 0.29 -20.08 1.08
CA ASN A 64 0.00 -18.76 0.52
C ASN A 64 1.18 -17.79 0.72
N GLN A 65 2.32 -18.12 0.10
CA GLN A 65 3.56 -17.34 0.19
C GLN A 65 3.38 -15.90 -0.33
N ASP A 66 2.51 -15.69 -1.32
CA ASP A 66 2.26 -14.40 -1.96
C ASP A 66 1.18 -13.55 -1.24
N SER A 67 1.08 -13.61 0.09
CA SER A 67 0.17 -12.73 0.84
C SER A 67 0.59 -11.26 0.71
N SER A 68 -0.35 -10.33 0.66
CA SER A 68 -0.08 -8.89 0.82
C SER A 68 0.17 -8.53 2.29
N GLY A 69 0.81 -7.39 2.57
CA GLY A 69 0.94 -6.88 3.94
C GLY A 69 -0.42 -6.70 4.62
N SER A 70 -1.44 -6.26 3.87
CA SER A 70 -2.82 -6.13 4.37
C SER A 70 -3.45 -7.48 4.75
N MET A 71 -3.13 -8.56 4.05
CA MET A 71 -3.57 -9.91 4.40
C MET A 71 -2.88 -10.40 5.68
N VAL A 72 -1.57 -10.16 5.82
CA VAL A 72 -0.84 -10.52 7.04
C VAL A 72 -1.44 -9.81 8.26
N ALA A 73 -1.69 -8.51 8.15
CA ALA A 73 -2.37 -7.74 9.19
C ALA A 73 -3.78 -8.27 9.51
N PHE A 74 -4.56 -8.64 8.48
CA PHE A 74 -5.88 -9.25 8.67
C PHE A 74 -5.80 -10.59 9.40
N LYS A 75 -4.85 -11.45 9.05
CA LYS A 75 -4.64 -12.74 9.70
C LYS A 75 -4.23 -12.59 11.16
N LEU A 76 -3.39 -11.61 11.47
CA LEU A 76 -3.06 -11.28 12.86
C LEU A 76 -4.30 -10.83 13.63
N ALA A 77 -5.09 -9.91 13.07
CA ALA A 77 -6.34 -9.47 13.68
C ALA A 77 -7.34 -10.62 13.87
N TRP A 78 -7.41 -11.54 12.90
CA TRP A 78 -8.24 -12.74 13.00
C TRP A 78 -7.75 -13.70 14.09
N ALA A 79 -6.45 -13.94 14.19
CA ALA A 79 -5.87 -14.75 15.26
C ALA A 79 -6.20 -14.18 16.64
N MET A 80 -6.05 -12.86 16.82
CA MET A 80 -6.44 -12.18 18.07
C MET A 80 -7.95 -12.30 18.33
N ALA A 81 -8.78 -12.12 17.31
CA ALA A 81 -10.23 -12.26 17.45
C ALA A 81 -10.63 -13.68 17.90
N ASN A 82 -9.94 -14.71 17.43
CA ASN A 82 -10.19 -16.09 17.86
C ASN A 82 -9.70 -16.36 19.28
N GLU A 83 -8.52 -15.85 19.64
CA GLU A 83 -7.92 -16.04 20.97
C GLU A 83 -8.79 -15.45 22.08
N PHE A 84 -9.32 -14.23 21.86
CA PHE A 84 -10.15 -13.54 22.85
C PHE A 84 -11.65 -13.85 22.74
N ASN A 85 -12.07 -14.69 21.80
CA ASN A 85 -13.46 -15.05 21.64
C ASN A 85 -13.81 -16.27 22.51
N ALA A 86 -14.49 -16.02 23.64
CA ALA A 86 -14.93 -17.06 24.57
C ALA A 86 -16.15 -17.88 24.09
N GLY A 87 -16.79 -17.51 22.96
CA GLY A 87 -18.06 -18.08 22.52
C GLY A 87 -18.01 -18.74 21.13
N ARG A 88 -19.11 -19.43 20.76
CA ARG A 88 -19.27 -20.02 19.41
C ARG A 88 -19.43 -18.98 18.29
N LYS A 89 -19.77 -17.73 18.63
CA LYS A 89 -19.97 -16.63 17.70
C LYS A 89 -19.21 -15.42 18.23
N LEU A 90 -18.57 -14.68 17.33
CA LEU A 90 -17.98 -13.38 17.65
C LEU A 90 -19.06 -12.44 18.19
N GLU A 91 -18.70 -11.66 19.21
CA GLU A 91 -19.52 -10.56 19.68
C GLU A 91 -19.85 -9.59 18.53
N PRO A 92 -21.02 -8.91 18.54
CA PRO A 92 -21.46 -8.09 17.42
C PRO A 92 -20.44 -7.02 16.97
N ALA A 93 -19.79 -6.34 17.93
CA ALA A 93 -18.80 -5.30 17.63
C ALA A 93 -17.54 -5.89 16.95
N LEU A 94 -17.01 -6.99 17.48
CA LEU A 94 -15.85 -7.67 16.91
C LEU A 94 -16.18 -8.27 15.53
N ARG A 95 -17.38 -8.82 15.36
CA ARG A 95 -17.87 -9.30 14.06
C ARG A 95 -17.91 -8.17 13.03
N GLU A 96 -18.44 -7.00 13.40
CA GLU A 96 -18.48 -5.84 12.52
C GLU A 96 -17.07 -5.35 12.17
N PHE A 97 -16.17 -5.29 13.15
CA PHE A 97 -14.76 -4.99 12.92
C PHE A 97 -14.14 -5.94 11.90
N MET A 98 -14.32 -7.26 12.06
CA MET A 98 -13.76 -8.26 11.15
C MET A 98 -14.34 -8.16 9.73
N LEU A 99 -15.62 -7.83 9.58
CA LEU A 99 -16.23 -7.60 8.26
C LEU A 99 -15.64 -6.35 7.58
N ASN A 100 -15.46 -5.26 8.34
CA ASN A 100 -14.79 -4.06 7.83
C ASN A 100 -13.32 -4.33 7.49
N ALA A 101 -12.60 -5.05 8.35
CA ALA A 101 -11.22 -5.46 8.12
C ALA A 101 -11.09 -6.36 6.88
N THR A 102 -12.06 -7.23 6.60
CA THR A 102 -12.10 -8.05 5.38
C THR A 102 -12.13 -7.16 4.13
N SER A 103 -12.95 -6.10 4.12
CA SER A 103 -12.99 -5.13 3.01
C SER A 103 -11.66 -4.40 2.82
N LEU A 104 -11.05 -3.93 3.93
CA LEU A 104 -9.75 -3.26 3.89
C LEU A 104 -8.63 -4.18 3.38
N ALA A 105 -8.60 -5.41 3.90
CA ALA A 105 -7.58 -6.39 3.56
C ALA A 105 -7.67 -6.79 2.09
N ALA A 106 -8.88 -7.00 1.57
CA ALA A 106 -9.12 -7.25 0.15
C ALA A 106 -8.70 -6.07 -0.75
N MET A 107 -8.97 -4.83 -0.32
CA MET A 107 -8.51 -3.64 -1.05
C MET A 107 -6.99 -3.58 -1.12
N GLY A 108 -6.28 -3.81 0.00
CA GLY A 108 -4.83 -3.85 0.02
C GLY A 108 -4.26 -5.01 -0.81
N THR A 109 -4.89 -6.19 -0.76
CA THR A 109 -4.49 -7.37 -1.55
C THR A 109 -4.54 -7.05 -3.05
N VAL A 110 -5.61 -6.40 -3.52
CA VAL A 110 -5.72 -6.01 -4.94
C VAL A 110 -4.78 -4.85 -5.27
N ALA A 111 -4.55 -3.93 -4.34
CA ALA A 111 -3.65 -2.79 -4.54
C ALA A 111 -2.18 -3.20 -4.68
N ASP A 112 -1.75 -4.25 -3.99
CA ASP A 112 -0.39 -4.80 -4.06
C ASP A 112 -0.14 -5.68 -5.29
N ILE A 113 -1.17 -5.92 -6.12
CA ILE A 113 -1.06 -6.72 -7.35
C ILE A 113 -0.53 -8.13 -7.03
N VAL A 114 -0.88 -8.68 -5.86
CA VAL A 114 -0.53 -10.06 -5.53
C VAL A 114 -1.41 -11.03 -6.33
N ASP A 115 -0.91 -12.26 -6.49
CA ASP A 115 -1.61 -13.28 -7.24
C ASP A 115 -2.91 -13.71 -6.54
N LEU A 116 -4.04 -13.60 -7.24
CA LEU A 116 -5.38 -13.92 -6.73
C LEU A 116 -5.69 -15.42 -6.86
N ARG A 117 -4.85 -16.24 -6.24
CA ARG A 117 -5.04 -17.68 -6.01
C ARG A 117 -5.14 -17.97 -4.51
N GLY A 118 -5.44 -19.22 -4.15
CA GLY A 118 -5.45 -19.66 -2.74
C GLY A 118 -6.26 -18.75 -1.81
N GLU A 119 -5.61 -18.31 -0.73
CA GLU A 119 -6.25 -17.47 0.28
C GLU A 119 -6.47 -16.04 -0.21
N ASN A 120 -5.59 -15.51 -1.08
CA ASN A 120 -5.76 -14.18 -1.68
C ASN A 120 -7.08 -14.11 -2.43
N ARG A 121 -7.38 -15.13 -3.24
CA ARG A 121 -8.67 -15.24 -3.95
C ARG A 121 -9.86 -15.27 -2.99
N ILE A 122 -9.76 -16.06 -1.91
CA ILE A 122 -10.83 -16.22 -0.94
C ILE A 122 -11.10 -14.89 -0.23
N LEU A 123 -10.06 -14.28 0.33
CA LEU A 123 -10.14 -12.99 1.02
C LEU A 123 -10.73 -11.92 0.09
N THR A 124 -10.21 -11.79 -1.12
CA THR A 124 -10.70 -10.81 -2.10
C THR A 124 -12.14 -11.08 -2.50
N SER A 125 -12.55 -12.34 -2.67
CA SER A 125 -13.94 -12.68 -2.98
C SER A 125 -14.92 -12.27 -1.88
N TYR A 126 -14.58 -12.52 -0.61
CA TYR A 126 -15.40 -12.09 0.50
C TYR A 126 -15.37 -10.56 0.66
N GLY A 127 -14.19 -9.95 0.54
CA GLY A 127 -14.04 -8.50 0.62
C GLY A 127 -14.82 -7.75 -0.44
N LEU A 128 -14.87 -8.24 -1.69
CA LEU A 128 -15.70 -7.65 -2.73
C LEU A 128 -17.20 -7.70 -2.42
N LYS A 129 -17.67 -8.77 -1.75
CA LYS A 129 -19.07 -8.88 -1.32
C LYS A 129 -19.39 -7.92 -0.18
N THR A 130 -18.44 -7.69 0.72
CA THR A 130 -18.64 -6.81 1.89
C THR A 130 -18.37 -5.34 1.58
N LEU A 131 -17.57 -5.03 0.56
CA LEU A 131 -17.13 -3.67 0.24
C LEU A 131 -18.29 -2.68 0.00
N PRO A 132 -19.34 -3.00 -0.81
CA PRO A 132 -20.49 -2.11 -0.98
C PRO A 132 -21.31 -1.90 0.31
N GLN A 133 -21.22 -2.83 1.25
CA GLN A 133 -21.94 -2.82 2.53
C GLN A 133 -21.07 -2.35 3.70
N CYS A 134 -19.83 -1.92 3.41
CA CYS A 134 -18.88 -1.53 4.44
C CYS A 134 -19.40 -0.30 5.20
N LYS A 135 -19.33 -0.36 6.53
CA LYS A 135 -19.83 0.70 7.41
C LYS A 135 -18.81 1.81 7.68
N LEU A 136 -17.57 1.63 7.24
CA LEU A 136 -16.53 2.64 7.39
C LEU A 136 -16.86 3.85 6.53
N SER A 137 -17.01 5.01 7.18
CA SER A 137 -17.36 6.26 6.52
C SER A 137 -16.36 6.63 5.40
N GLY A 138 -15.08 6.30 5.59
CA GLY A 138 -14.04 6.51 4.58
C GLY A 138 -14.20 5.67 3.33
N ILE A 139 -14.58 4.40 3.48
CA ILE A 139 -14.82 3.50 2.35
C ILE A 139 -16.04 3.97 1.55
N GLN A 140 -17.10 4.35 2.25
CA GLN A 140 -18.31 4.90 1.64
C GLN A 140 -17.99 6.19 0.86
N ALA A 141 -17.20 7.09 1.46
CA ALA A 141 -16.75 8.31 0.81
C ALA A 141 -15.90 8.01 -0.43
N LEU A 142 -14.93 7.09 -0.36
CA LEU A 142 -14.11 6.69 -1.51
C LEU A 142 -14.95 6.17 -2.68
N ILE A 143 -15.90 5.27 -2.41
CA ILE A 143 -16.81 4.71 -3.42
C ILE A 143 -17.64 5.82 -4.06
N ALA A 144 -18.22 6.72 -3.24
CA ALA A 144 -19.04 7.83 -3.70
C ALA A 144 -18.25 8.84 -4.54
N THR A 145 -17.07 9.26 -4.07
CA THR A 145 -16.20 10.20 -4.76
C THR A 145 -15.63 9.63 -6.06
N ALA A 146 -15.40 8.31 -6.11
CA ALA A 146 -15.09 7.59 -7.32
C ALA A 146 -16.30 7.50 -8.28
N GLY A 147 -17.53 7.78 -7.83
CA GLY A 147 -18.72 7.65 -8.66
C GLY A 147 -19.05 6.19 -8.95
N LEU A 148 -18.90 5.34 -7.93
CA LEU A 148 -19.15 3.89 -8.00
C LEU A 148 -20.34 3.46 -7.13
N THR A 149 -21.08 4.41 -6.55
CA THR A 149 -22.27 4.12 -5.74
C THR A 149 -23.30 3.33 -6.52
N GLY A 150 -23.80 2.24 -5.93
CA GLY A 150 -24.83 1.39 -6.54
C GLY A 150 -24.34 0.50 -7.69
N GLN A 151 -23.04 0.49 -7.99
CA GLN A 151 -22.47 -0.37 -9.03
C GLN A 151 -21.95 -1.69 -8.45
N GLY A 152 -21.90 -2.73 -9.28
CA GLY A 152 -21.18 -3.95 -8.95
C GLY A 152 -19.68 -3.68 -8.91
N LEU A 153 -19.08 -3.72 -7.72
CA LEU A 153 -17.63 -3.54 -7.55
C LEU A 153 -16.91 -4.86 -7.84
N ASP A 154 -15.79 -4.75 -8.54
CA ASP A 154 -14.88 -5.85 -8.84
C ASP A 154 -13.43 -5.42 -8.58
N THR A 155 -12.48 -6.31 -8.88
CA THR A 155 -11.04 -6.03 -8.72
C THR A 155 -10.54 -4.91 -9.63
N PHE A 156 -11.16 -4.69 -10.79
CA PHE A 156 -10.81 -3.58 -11.69
C PHE A 156 -11.13 -2.24 -11.02
N HIS A 157 -12.30 -2.12 -10.41
CA HIS A 157 -12.68 -0.90 -9.69
C HIS A 157 -11.73 -0.60 -8.52
N ILE A 158 -11.30 -1.62 -7.77
CA ILE A 158 -10.31 -1.44 -6.71
C ILE A 158 -8.96 -1.02 -7.30
N GLY A 159 -8.39 -1.80 -8.21
CA GLY A 159 -7.03 -1.61 -8.73
C GLY A 159 -6.85 -0.33 -9.56
N PHE A 160 -7.89 0.11 -10.27
CA PHE A 160 -7.78 1.24 -11.20
C PHE A 160 -8.49 2.52 -10.74
N ARG A 161 -9.34 2.46 -9.71
CA ARG A 161 -10.05 3.65 -9.21
C ARG A 161 -9.80 3.91 -7.74
N LEU A 162 -10.10 2.95 -6.86
CA LEU A 162 -10.02 3.17 -5.41
C LEU A 162 -8.57 3.20 -4.89
N ALA A 163 -7.76 2.20 -5.23
CA ALA A 163 -6.36 2.12 -4.80
C ALA A 163 -5.52 3.28 -5.34
N PRO A 164 -5.62 3.70 -6.62
CA PRO A 164 -4.89 4.87 -7.11
C PRO A 164 -5.27 6.18 -6.39
N MET A 165 -6.54 6.34 -5.98
CA MET A 165 -6.96 7.48 -5.16
C MET A 165 -6.30 7.48 -3.79
N LEU A 166 -6.31 6.33 -3.09
CA LEU A 166 -5.62 6.19 -1.80
C LEU A 166 -4.11 6.43 -1.92
N ASN A 167 -3.47 5.82 -2.91
CA ASN A 167 -2.02 5.89 -3.13
C ASN A 167 -1.54 7.29 -3.56
N ALA A 168 -2.44 8.13 -4.09
CA ALA A 168 -2.10 9.51 -4.39
C ALA A 168 -1.72 10.32 -3.13
N ALA A 169 -2.21 9.92 -1.95
CA ALA A 169 -1.83 10.55 -0.68
C ALA A 169 -0.33 10.44 -0.40
N GLY A 170 0.28 9.28 -0.66
CA GLY A 170 1.71 9.06 -0.43
C GLY A 170 2.62 9.65 -1.51
N ARG A 171 2.07 9.95 -2.70
CA ARG A 171 2.86 10.43 -3.85
C ARG A 171 2.81 11.94 -4.05
N MET A 172 1.67 12.56 -3.74
CA MET A 172 1.41 13.98 -4.04
C MET A 172 0.93 14.77 -2.82
N GLY A 173 0.67 14.12 -1.68
CA GLY A 173 0.07 14.76 -0.52
C GLY A 173 0.60 14.19 0.80
N HIS A 174 -0.28 14.11 1.80
CA HIS A 174 0.06 13.58 3.12
C HIS A 174 -0.51 12.18 3.31
N ALA A 175 0.35 11.17 3.41
CA ALA A 175 -0.03 9.77 3.65
C ALA A 175 -0.94 9.59 4.88
N ARG A 176 -0.79 10.45 5.89
CA ARG A 176 -1.66 10.49 7.08
C ARG A 176 -3.15 10.62 6.75
N LEU A 177 -3.50 11.34 5.67
CA LEU A 177 -4.90 11.52 5.28
C LEU A 177 -5.55 10.21 4.80
N ALA A 178 -4.78 9.31 4.17
CA ALA A 178 -5.31 8.01 3.77
C ALA A 178 -5.67 7.15 5.00
N VAL A 179 -4.81 7.17 6.03
CA VAL A 179 -5.10 6.52 7.31
C VAL A 179 -6.32 7.15 7.99
N GLU A 180 -6.34 8.48 8.10
CA GLU A 180 -7.46 9.22 8.71
C GLU A 180 -8.78 8.92 8.01
N LEU A 181 -8.80 8.85 6.68
CA LEU A 181 -9.97 8.47 5.90
C LEU A 181 -10.48 7.09 6.31
N LEU A 182 -9.61 6.09 6.34
CA LEU A 182 -9.98 4.69 6.63
C LEU A 182 -10.36 4.46 8.10
N THR A 183 -9.97 5.35 9.02
CA THR A 183 -10.27 5.24 10.46
C THR A 183 -11.27 6.28 10.98
N SER A 184 -11.73 7.22 10.15
CA SER A 184 -12.67 8.28 10.54
C SER A 184 -14.08 7.74 10.77
N SER A 185 -14.75 8.27 11.81
CA SER A 185 -16.18 8.08 12.07
C SER A 185 -17.06 9.20 11.50
N SER A 186 -16.46 10.32 11.06
CA SER A 186 -17.18 11.47 10.52
C SER A 186 -17.36 11.37 9.01
N GLN A 187 -18.61 11.24 8.56
CA GLN A 187 -18.96 11.18 7.13
C GLN A 187 -18.51 12.45 6.38
N ILE A 188 -18.71 13.62 6.98
CA ILE A 188 -18.32 14.91 6.39
C ILE A 188 -16.80 14.95 6.19
N ARG A 189 -16.04 14.59 7.24
CA ARG A 189 -14.58 14.60 7.17
C ARG A 189 -14.07 13.59 6.15
N SER A 190 -14.67 12.40 6.12
CA SER A 190 -14.33 11.35 5.16
C SER A 190 -14.58 11.79 3.71
N MET A 191 -15.69 12.49 3.43
CA MET A 191 -15.95 13.05 2.11
C MET A 191 -14.91 14.11 1.71
N GLN A 192 -14.60 15.04 2.60
CA GLN A 192 -13.57 16.07 2.36
C GLN A 192 -12.21 15.44 2.02
N ILE A 193 -11.80 14.44 2.79
CA ILE A 193 -10.53 13.75 2.53
C ILE A 193 -10.60 13.01 1.19
N ALA A 194 -11.67 12.27 0.90
CA ALA A 194 -11.82 11.53 -0.35
C ALA A 194 -11.78 12.45 -1.59
N GLU A 195 -12.43 13.62 -1.54
CA GLU A 195 -12.38 14.63 -2.60
C GLU A 195 -10.97 15.17 -2.80
N TYR A 196 -10.27 15.49 -1.71
CA TYR A 196 -8.87 15.91 -1.77
C TYR A 196 -7.98 14.82 -2.40
N LEU A 197 -8.16 13.55 -2.02
CA LEU A 197 -7.41 12.44 -2.61
C LEU A 197 -7.71 12.25 -4.10
N LYS A 198 -8.96 12.46 -4.52
CA LYS A 198 -9.33 12.45 -5.95
C LYS A 198 -8.62 13.57 -6.70
N GLU A 199 -8.55 14.77 -6.13
CA GLU A 199 -7.80 15.88 -6.72
C GLU A 199 -6.30 15.55 -6.84
N GLN A 200 -5.69 15.02 -5.76
CA GLN A 200 -4.28 14.62 -5.78
C GLN A 200 -4.00 13.53 -6.81
N ASN A 201 -4.91 12.54 -6.96
CA ASN A 201 -4.78 11.53 -8.02
C ASN A 201 -4.88 12.15 -9.42
N GLY A 202 -5.75 13.14 -9.63
CA GLY A 202 -5.84 13.89 -10.89
C GLY A 202 -4.53 14.64 -11.21
N ARG A 203 -3.96 15.33 -10.22
CA ARG A 203 -2.66 16.01 -10.34
C ARG A 203 -1.53 15.02 -10.64
N ARG A 204 -1.50 13.89 -9.93
CA ARG A 204 -0.56 12.78 -10.16
C ARG A 204 -0.61 12.29 -11.60
N GLN A 205 -1.80 11.98 -12.12
CA GLN A 205 -2.00 11.52 -13.50
C GLN A 205 -1.55 12.57 -14.54
N GLN A 206 -1.81 13.85 -14.28
CA GLN A 206 -1.36 14.93 -15.16
C GLN A 206 0.17 15.04 -15.17
N CYS A 207 0.81 14.98 -14.00
CA CYS A 207 2.26 14.98 -13.86
C CYS A 207 2.88 13.77 -14.58
N GLU A 208 2.31 12.57 -14.38
CA GLU A 208 2.73 11.33 -15.04
C GLU A 208 2.70 11.47 -16.56
N ARG A 209 1.61 11.99 -17.14
CA ARG A 209 1.50 12.22 -18.60
C ARG A 209 2.60 13.16 -19.09
N LYS A 210 2.80 14.30 -18.43
CA LYS A 210 3.82 15.29 -18.82
C LYS A 210 5.23 14.70 -18.79
N ILE A 211 5.58 13.98 -17.72
CA ILE A 211 6.90 13.35 -17.57
C ILE A 211 7.07 12.24 -18.61
N PHE A 212 6.05 11.42 -18.86
CA PHE A 212 6.10 10.36 -19.87
C PHE A 212 6.31 10.91 -21.30
N GLU A 213 5.58 11.97 -21.66
CA GLU A 213 5.75 12.65 -22.95
C GLU A 213 7.15 13.27 -23.10
N GLN A 214 7.67 13.88 -22.04
CA GLN A 214 9.04 14.39 -22.02
C GLN A 214 10.07 13.26 -22.18
N ALA A 215 9.92 12.17 -21.42
CA ALA A 215 10.80 11.01 -21.50
C ALA A 215 10.82 10.39 -22.90
N CYS A 216 9.65 10.25 -23.54
CA CYS A 216 9.55 9.78 -24.92
C CYS A 216 10.29 10.69 -25.91
N ARG A 217 10.20 12.02 -25.76
CA ARG A 217 10.94 12.98 -26.59
C ARG A 217 12.44 12.83 -26.41
N MET A 218 12.92 12.76 -25.17
CA MET A 218 14.34 12.55 -24.87
C MET A 218 14.86 11.23 -25.47
N ILE A 219 14.09 10.14 -25.37
CA ILE A 219 14.47 8.85 -25.95
C ILE A 219 14.64 8.95 -27.48
N ALA A 220 13.75 9.68 -28.15
CA ALA A 220 13.83 9.88 -29.59
C ALA A 220 15.01 10.79 -29.97
N GLU A 221 15.13 11.95 -29.33
CA GLU A 221 16.17 12.96 -29.61
C GLU A 221 17.58 12.42 -29.38
N TYR A 222 17.80 11.68 -28.30
CA TYR A 222 19.12 11.11 -27.98
C TYR A 222 19.35 9.70 -28.57
N GLY A 223 18.41 9.18 -29.37
CA GLY A 223 18.52 7.85 -29.96
C GLY A 223 18.71 6.74 -28.93
N LEU A 224 17.99 6.82 -27.79
CA LEU A 224 18.16 5.86 -26.69
C LEU A 224 17.49 4.52 -26.95
N ASN A 225 16.56 4.45 -27.91
CA ASN A 225 15.95 3.21 -28.36
C ASN A 225 16.72 2.55 -29.53
N HIS A 226 18.03 2.40 -29.38
CA HIS A 226 18.89 1.75 -30.37
C HIS A 226 19.15 0.27 -30.00
N PRO A 227 19.26 -0.67 -30.96
CA PRO A 227 19.58 -2.08 -30.71
C PRO A 227 20.82 -2.31 -29.83
N ASP A 228 21.83 -1.45 -29.97
CA ASP A 228 23.09 -1.55 -29.22
C ASP A 228 22.99 -1.08 -27.75
N ARG A 229 21.92 -0.36 -27.40
CA ARG A 229 21.68 0.06 -26.01
C ARG A 229 20.88 -1.00 -25.30
N LYS A 230 21.27 -1.41 -24.09
CA LYS A 230 20.56 -2.45 -23.32
C LYS A 230 19.57 -1.90 -22.29
N ALA A 231 19.72 -0.63 -21.92
CA ALA A 231 18.86 0.05 -20.96
C ALA A 231 18.63 1.50 -21.39
N ILE A 232 17.55 2.10 -20.86
CA ILE A 232 17.23 3.52 -21.01
C ILE A 232 17.51 4.19 -19.68
N VAL A 233 18.39 5.20 -19.67
CA VAL A 233 18.67 6.01 -18.48
C VAL A 233 18.33 7.45 -18.81
N LEU A 234 17.48 8.06 -18.01
CA LEU A 234 17.06 9.44 -18.19
C LEU A 234 17.16 10.21 -16.88
N ALA A 235 17.51 11.49 -16.97
CA ALA A 235 17.64 12.38 -15.83
C ALA A 235 17.01 13.75 -16.12
N SER A 236 16.36 14.34 -15.12
CA SER A 236 15.80 15.69 -15.20
C SER A 236 15.66 16.27 -13.80
N GLN A 237 15.90 17.58 -13.66
CA GLN A 237 15.70 18.29 -12.39
C GLN A 237 14.22 18.56 -12.07
N ASN A 238 13.34 18.48 -13.07
CA ASN A 238 11.93 18.89 -12.96
C ASN A 238 10.97 17.70 -12.75
N TRP A 239 11.49 16.51 -12.48
CA TRP A 239 10.69 15.30 -12.37
C TRP A 239 10.26 15.00 -10.95
N HIS A 240 8.95 14.93 -10.72
CA HIS A 240 8.42 14.64 -9.39
C HIS A 240 8.81 13.24 -8.92
N THR A 241 9.51 13.13 -7.78
CA THR A 241 10.05 11.87 -7.23
C THR A 241 8.95 10.83 -6.95
N GLY A 242 7.80 11.26 -6.45
CA GLY A 242 6.63 10.38 -6.25
C GLY A 242 6.01 9.77 -7.53
N VAL A 243 6.42 10.24 -8.73
CA VAL A 243 5.82 9.87 -10.02
C VAL A 243 6.80 9.15 -10.96
N ILE A 244 8.11 9.43 -10.88
CA ILE A 244 9.11 8.86 -11.82
C ILE A 244 9.09 7.33 -11.89
N GLY A 245 8.81 6.64 -10.78
CA GLY A 245 8.72 5.17 -10.78
C GLY A 245 7.56 4.65 -11.65
N ILE A 246 6.40 5.32 -11.64
CA ILE A 246 5.25 4.95 -12.47
C ILE A 246 5.60 5.14 -13.95
N VAL A 247 6.26 6.26 -14.26
CA VAL A 247 6.66 6.57 -15.64
C VAL A 247 7.72 5.58 -16.12
N ALA A 248 8.67 5.18 -15.28
CA ALA A 248 9.69 4.19 -15.62
C ALA A 248 9.04 2.87 -16.07
N SER A 249 8.05 2.36 -15.32
CA SER A 249 7.30 1.16 -15.71
C SER A 249 6.62 1.31 -17.08
N ARG A 250 6.01 2.47 -17.36
CA ARG A 250 5.38 2.72 -18.67
C ARG A 250 6.39 2.82 -19.82
N ILE A 251 7.61 3.30 -19.56
CA ILE A 251 8.70 3.30 -20.54
C ILE A 251 9.18 1.86 -20.78
N VAL A 252 9.29 1.03 -19.73
CA VAL A 252 9.58 -0.40 -19.87
C VAL A 252 8.53 -1.08 -20.76
N GLU A 253 7.24 -0.85 -20.52
CA GLU A 253 6.14 -1.42 -21.32
C GLU A 253 6.19 -0.97 -22.79
N LYS A 254 6.51 0.32 -23.04
CA LYS A 254 6.51 0.87 -24.40
C LYS A 254 7.74 0.46 -25.22
N PHE A 255 8.91 0.41 -24.59
CA PHE A 255 10.20 0.22 -25.28
C PHE A 255 10.82 -1.15 -25.02
N TYR A 256 10.25 -1.98 -24.14
CA TYR A 256 10.73 -3.31 -23.77
C TYR A 256 12.20 -3.30 -23.30
N ARG A 257 12.58 -2.28 -22.54
CA ARG A 257 13.95 -2.09 -22.03
C ARG A 257 13.95 -1.71 -20.56
N PRO A 258 14.85 -2.27 -19.74
CA PRO A 258 15.10 -1.78 -18.40
C PRO A 258 15.30 -0.27 -18.41
N THR A 259 14.55 0.44 -17.56
CA THR A 259 14.53 1.91 -17.54
C THR A 259 14.86 2.43 -16.16
N ILE A 260 15.80 3.37 -16.10
CA ILE A 260 16.17 4.12 -14.90
C ILE A 260 15.80 5.58 -15.13
N MET A 261 15.01 6.14 -14.22
CA MET A 261 14.64 7.56 -14.23
C MET A 261 15.18 8.23 -12.98
N ILE A 262 15.87 9.35 -13.15
CA ILE A 262 16.57 10.05 -12.06
C ILE A 262 16.00 11.47 -11.96
N ASN A 263 15.58 11.86 -10.76
CA ASN A 263 15.42 13.27 -10.45
C ASN A 263 16.77 13.81 -9.95
N THR A 264 17.33 14.80 -10.66
CA THR A 264 18.59 15.46 -10.32
C THR A 264 18.40 16.84 -9.67
N GLY A 265 17.16 17.20 -9.36
CA GLY A 265 16.82 18.43 -8.64
C GLY A 265 17.14 18.33 -7.15
N PRO A 266 17.01 19.44 -6.40
CA PRO A 266 17.13 19.41 -4.96
C PRO A 266 16.15 18.38 -4.40
N ALA A 267 16.58 17.57 -3.43
CA ALA A 267 15.68 16.65 -2.75
C ALA A 267 14.63 17.49 -1.99
N ASP A 268 13.39 17.52 -2.48
CA ASP A 268 12.25 17.97 -1.69
C ASP A 268 12.17 17.00 -0.50
N GLY A 269 12.61 17.46 0.67
CA GLY A 269 12.91 16.65 1.85
C GLY A 269 11.72 15.96 2.50
N ILE A 270 11.11 15.01 1.78
CA ILE A 270 10.10 14.10 2.30
C ILE A 270 10.55 12.68 1.96
N ALA A 271 11.34 12.12 2.88
CA ALA A 271 11.49 10.69 3.10
C ALA A 271 10.87 10.36 4.46
#